data_AF-A0A929YX79-F1
#
_entry.id   AF-A0A929YX79-F1
#
_cell.length_a   1.000
_cell.length_b   1.000
_cell.length_c   1.000
_cell.angle_alpha   90.00
_cell.angle_beta   90.00
_cell.angle_gamma   90.00
#
_symmetry.space_group_name_H-M   'P 1'
#
loop_
_entity.id
_entity.type
_entity.pdbx_description
1 polymer ?
#
loop_
_entity_poly.entity_id
_entity_poly.type
_entity_poly.pdbx_seq_one_letter_code
_entity_poly.pdbx_strand_id
1 'polypeptide(L)'
;DWRKGGNGVMTVPDIIKRSSNVGVSGLIDRAYGRDPDKFVEGLQRIGIMEDLHIPIPGYRVPRIRYKRDNPSRWYGTTLPWMSIGYETQVPPISTLTFYNGVANGGKLVQPRFVTEIRRNDEVVKEFPVVVLREKMCKDQTLRDIQTCLEGVVGKNSGTGKLAYSKYFRVAGKTGTAQIWSKHGFAANYLVSFAGYFPADRPKYSMIVCIEKTAPAYGGMHCCPVFKKIAETVMARDLNADYRAARDSTALRHELPFMAAGDLNALNNVLGAIGLGKQGLPVTSSGIVWGSNTGTDRQVRLTQETTVQGMPSLIGYGLRDAVYRLERMGLRVKATGVGHVVRQSIAPGTRVQRGMRVGLLLSSKDDKHISEEEDQTFRRMYGLPAEKKDSTQKTAEPSVRESEKSEKSGTNDNPTKKTPQLSTNGKGENEKKKERKTEAAPTTQSSAANNKTPHTGSATSSTDKKKNAAAPSKKTPKGSKS
;
A
#
# COMPACT_ATOMS: atom_id res chain seq x y z
N ASP A 1 -15.65 -15.24 24.87
CA ASP A 1 -14.68 -14.96 23.79
C ASP A 1 -13.89 -16.24 23.53
N TRP A 2 -13.18 -16.37 22.40
CA TRP A 2 -12.48 -17.63 22.04
C TRP A 2 -11.13 -17.82 22.75
N ARG A 3 -10.63 -16.79 23.45
CA ARG A 3 -9.41 -16.83 24.27
C ARG A 3 -9.75 -16.82 25.76
N LYS A 4 -9.06 -17.67 26.55
CA LYS A 4 -8.99 -17.52 28.01
C LYS A 4 -8.39 -16.14 28.36
N GLY A 5 -8.86 -15.52 29.44
CA GLY A 5 -8.46 -14.18 29.89
C GLY A 5 -9.26 -13.01 29.30
N GLY A 6 -10.04 -13.23 28.23
CA GLY A 6 -10.82 -12.16 27.61
C GLY A 6 -9.97 -11.18 26.78
N ASN A 7 -10.47 -9.95 26.58
CA ASN A 7 -9.81 -8.92 25.77
C ASN A 7 -9.64 -7.56 26.49
N GLY A 8 -10.05 -7.44 27.76
CA GLY A 8 -10.08 -6.17 28.49
C GLY A 8 -11.11 -5.19 27.94
N VAL A 9 -10.91 -3.88 28.21
CA VAL A 9 -11.67 -2.81 27.57
C VAL A 9 -11.28 -2.72 26.09
N MET A 10 -12.26 -2.71 25.19
CA MET A 10 -12.05 -2.63 23.74
C MET A 10 -12.77 -1.42 23.15
N THR A 11 -12.14 -0.79 22.16
CA THR A 11 -12.80 0.19 21.27
C THR A 11 -13.72 -0.52 20.26
N VAL A 12 -14.65 0.21 19.63
CA VAL A 12 -15.48 -0.37 18.55
C VAL A 12 -14.62 -0.87 17.36
N PRO A 13 -13.58 -0.14 16.91
CA PRO A 13 -12.59 -0.69 15.96
C PRO A 13 -11.90 -1.97 16.45
N ASP A 14 -11.49 -2.08 17.72
CA ASP A 14 -10.92 -3.32 18.27
C ASP A 14 -11.90 -4.50 18.20
N ILE A 15 -13.17 -4.28 18.56
CA ILE A 15 -14.22 -5.31 18.54
C ILE A 15 -14.37 -5.88 17.13
N ILE A 16 -14.42 -5.02 16.10
CA ILE A 16 -14.50 -5.43 14.69
C ILE A 16 -13.20 -6.13 14.25
N LYS A 17 -12.04 -5.51 14.53
CA LYS A 17 -10.69 -5.97 14.17
C LYS A 17 -10.36 -7.35 14.73
N ARG A 18 -10.69 -7.59 16.00
CA ARG A 18 -10.48 -8.85 16.75
C ARG A 18 -11.63 -9.85 16.55
N SER A 19 -12.76 -9.42 15.98
CA SER A 19 -13.99 -10.22 15.86
C SER A 19 -14.52 -10.73 17.20
N SER A 20 -14.54 -9.88 18.23
CA SER A 20 -15.02 -10.30 19.56
C SER A 20 -16.55 -10.36 19.59
N ASN A 21 -17.08 -11.58 19.62
CA ASN A 21 -18.53 -11.83 19.75
C ASN A 21 -19.10 -11.11 20.99
N VAL A 22 -18.40 -11.13 22.13
CA VAL A 22 -18.85 -10.47 23.37
C VAL A 22 -18.98 -8.96 23.18
N GLY A 23 -18.04 -8.34 22.46
CA GLY A 23 -18.09 -6.92 22.14
C GLY A 23 -19.26 -6.56 21.21
N VAL A 24 -19.48 -7.35 20.14
CA VAL A 24 -20.58 -7.10 19.19
C VAL A 24 -21.95 -7.31 19.85
N SER A 25 -22.16 -8.47 20.49
CA SER A 25 -23.40 -8.79 21.18
C SER A 25 -23.71 -7.78 22.29
N GLY A 26 -22.72 -7.38 23.10
CA GLY A 26 -22.90 -6.40 24.17
C GLY A 26 -23.18 -4.97 23.69
N LEU A 27 -22.75 -4.60 22.48
CA LEU A 27 -23.11 -3.32 21.85
C LEU A 27 -24.54 -3.35 21.30
N ILE A 28 -24.92 -4.43 20.60
CA ILE A 28 -26.26 -4.55 20.00
C ILE A 28 -27.33 -4.77 21.07
N ASP A 29 -27.07 -5.57 22.11
CA ASP A 29 -28.01 -5.75 23.23
C ASP A 29 -28.24 -4.43 24.01
N ARG A 30 -27.17 -3.66 24.28
CA ARG A 30 -27.30 -2.33 24.89
C ARG A 30 -28.12 -1.35 24.06
N ALA A 31 -28.02 -1.41 22.73
CA ALA A 31 -28.70 -0.50 21.82
C ALA A 31 -30.13 -0.92 21.46
N TYR A 32 -30.41 -2.23 21.40
CA TYR A 32 -31.66 -2.79 20.85
C TYR A 32 -32.32 -3.86 21.73
N GLY A 33 -31.77 -4.25 22.89
CA GLY A 33 -32.33 -5.31 23.75
C GLY A 33 -33.76 -5.03 24.24
N ARG A 34 -34.11 -3.74 24.42
CA ARG A 34 -35.48 -3.29 24.73
C ARG A 34 -36.44 -3.45 23.56
N ASP A 35 -35.95 -3.34 22.33
CA ASP A 35 -36.74 -3.34 21.09
C ASP A 35 -35.91 -3.99 19.95
N PRO A 36 -35.89 -5.33 19.91
CA PRO A 36 -35.01 -6.04 18.97
C PRO A 36 -35.45 -5.92 17.51
N ASP A 37 -36.71 -5.55 17.25
CA ASP A 37 -37.20 -5.39 15.88
C ASP A 37 -36.54 -4.19 15.19
N LYS A 38 -36.22 -3.11 15.94
CA LYS A 38 -35.43 -1.99 15.43
C LYS A 38 -34.00 -2.39 14.96
N PHE A 39 -33.43 -3.48 15.47
CA PHE A 39 -32.16 -4.02 14.94
C PHE A 39 -32.37 -4.64 13.56
N VAL A 40 -33.40 -5.47 13.40
CA VAL A 40 -33.72 -6.16 12.13
C VAL A 40 -34.23 -5.15 11.09
N GLU A 41 -34.99 -4.13 11.47
CA GLU A 41 -35.31 -2.96 10.62
C GLU A 41 -34.05 -2.17 10.24
N GLY A 42 -33.03 -2.15 11.11
CA GLY A 42 -31.69 -1.68 10.79
C GLY A 42 -31.05 -2.49 9.67
N LEU A 43 -31.07 -3.82 9.77
CA LEU A 43 -30.53 -4.74 8.76
C LEU A 43 -31.24 -4.63 7.41
N GLN A 44 -32.57 -4.52 7.40
CA GLN A 44 -33.36 -4.25 6.19
C GLN A 44 -32.98 -2.88 5.58
N ARG A 45 -32.89 -1.82 6.40
CA ARG A 45 -32.59 -0.46 5.94
C ARG A 45 -31.20 -0.32 5.29
N ILE A 46 -30.21 -1.08 5.75
CA ILE A 46 -28.87 -1.13 5.14
C ILE A 46 -28.76 -2.12 3.96
N GLY A 47 -29.83 -2.86 3.64
CA GLY A 47 -29.90 -3.72 2.45
C GLY A 47 -29.21 -5.09 2.56
N ILE A 48 -28.94 -5.62 3.77
CA ILE A 48 -28.42 -7.01 3.89
C ILE A 48 -29.52 -8.08 3.71
N MET A 49 -30.79 -7.65 3.81
CA MET A 49 -32.00 -8.47 3.63
C MET A 49 -32.67 -8.23 2.26
N GLU A 50 -31.98 -7.58 1.32
CA GLU A 50 -32.52 -7.26 0.00
C GLU A 50 -32.75 -8.53 -0.85
N ASP A 51 -33.88 -8.61 -1.55
CA ASP A 51 -34.07 -9.60 -2.61
C ASP A 51 -33.30 -9.14 -3.85
N LEU A 52 -32.31 -9.94 -4.25
CA LEU A 52 -31.43 -9.63 -5.38
C LEU A 52 -32.02 -10.09 -6.72
N HIS A 53 -33.21 -10.71 -6.72
CA HIS A 53 -33.96 -11.13 -7.91
C HIS A 53 -33.10 -11.87 -8.94
N ILE A 54 -32.16 -12.72 -8.46
CA ILE A 54 -31.13 -13.33 -9.31
C ILE A 54 -31.77 -14.46 -10.14
N PRO A 55 -31.68 -14.42 -11.48
CA PRO A 55 -32.33 -15.39 -12.37
C PRO A 55 -31.54 -16.70 -12.50
N ILE A 56 -31.07 -17.25 -11.37
CA ILE A 56 -30.34 -18.52 -11.28
C ILE A 56 -31.21 -19.52 -10.52
N PRO A 57 -31.51 -20.70 -11.08
CA PRO A 57 -32.25 -21.76 -10.38
C PRO A 57 -31.61 -22.10 -9.04
N GLY A 58 -32.42 -22.18 -7.98
CA GLY A 58 -31.92 -22.40 -6.62
C GLY A 58 -31.46 -21.13 -5.88
N TYR A 59 -31.60 -19.93 -6.46
CA TYR A 59 -31.47 -18.68 -5.71
C TYR A 59 -32.41 -18.66 -4.49
N ARG A 60 -31.97 -17.99 -3.41
CA ARG A 60 -32.68 -17.86 -2.14
C ARG A 60 -32.47 -16.46 -1.61
N VAL A 61 -33.54 -15.84 -1.12
CA VAL A 61 -33.44 -14.57 -0.39
C VAL A 61 -32.78 -14.75 0.99
N PRO A 62 -32.13 -13.72 1.54
CA PRO A 62 -31.73 -13.70 2.95
C PRO A 62 -32.93 -13.96 3.88
N ARG A 63 -32.70 -14.65 5.00
CA ARG A 63 -33.70 -14.84 6.06
C ARG A 63 -33.15 -14.41 7.40
N ILE A 64 -33.74 -13.35 7.94
CA ILE A 64 -33.56 -12.83 9.30
C ILE A 64 -34.97 -12.59 9.83
N ARG A 65 -35.32 -13.19 10.96
CA ARG A 65 -36.69 -13.11 11.53
C ARG A 65 -36.83 -11.90 12.44
N TYR A 66 -38.02 -11.31 12.50
CA TYR A 66 -38.36 -10.36 13.54
C TYR A 66 -38.84 -11.08 14.82
N LYS A 67 -38.84 -10.38 15.95
CA LYS A 67 -39.48 -10.79 17.20
C LYS A 67 -41.00 -10.80 17.06
N ARG A 68 -41.58 -9.75 16.46
CA ARG A 68 -43.04 -9.66 16.19
C ARG A 68 -43.60 -10.84 15.38
N ASP A 69 -42.82 -11.43 14.46
CA ASP A 69 -43.27 -12.54 13.62
C ASP A 69 -43.51 -13.84 14.42
N ASN A 70 -42.74 -14.06 15.49
CA ASN A 70 -42.88 -15.22 16.36
C ASN A 70 -42.30 -14.97 17.77
N PRO A 71 -43.03 -14.25 18.64
CA PRO A 71 -42.53 -13.88 19.97
C PRO A 71 -42.18 -15.09 20.84
N SER A 72 -42.93 -16.20 20.69
CA SER A 72 -42.70 -17.47 21.40
C SER A 72 -41.39 -18.19 21.03
N ARG A 73 -40.75 -17.82 19.92
CA ARG A 73 -39.44 -18.34 19.48
C ARG A 73 -38.37 -17.26 19.49
N TRP A 74 -38.53 -16.23 20.31
CA TRP A 74 -37.52 -15.20 20.55
C TRP A 74 -36.98 -15.30 21.99
N TYR A 75 -35.79 -15.88 22.13
CA TYR A 75 -35.16 -16.08 23.43
C TYR A 75 -34.24 -14.89 23.78
N GLY A 76 -33.87 -14.75 25.06
CA GLY A 76 -32.92 -13.70 25.48
C GLY A 76 -31.56 -13.77 24.77
N THR A 77 -31.17 -14.96 24.29
CA THR A 77 -29.98 -15.18 23.47
C THR A 77 -30.12 -14.71 22.02
N THR A 78 -31.33 -14.57 21.48
CA THR A 78 -31.55 -14.41 20.03
C THR A 78 -30.96 -13.13 19.47
N LEU A 79 -31.13 -11.98 20.13
CA LEU A 79 -30.50 -10.73 19.66
C LEU A 79 -28.96 -10.78 19.78
N PRO A 80 -28.36 -11.18 20.93
CA PRO A 80 -26.94 -11.46 21.04
C PRO A 80 -26.39 -12.38 19.94
N TRP A 81 -27.07 -13.47 19.61
CA TRP A 81 -26.64 -14.44 18.60
C TRP A 81 -26.82 -13.94 17.16
N MET A 82 -27.91 -13.23 16.87
CA MET A 82 -28.19 -12.63 15.57
C MET A 82 -27.13 -11.59 15.19
N SER A 83 -26.69 -10.77 16.14
CA SER A 83 -25.65 -9.76 15.92
C SER A 83 -24.27 -10.32 15.50
N ILE A 84 -24.01 -11.61 15.76
CA ILE A 84 -22.77 -12.31 15.37
C ILE A 84 -22.98 -13.30 14.21
N GLY A 85 -24.13 -13.23 13.53
CA GLY A 85 -24.44 -13.98 12.31
C GLY A 85 -25.11 -15.34 12.52
N TYR A 86 -25.21 -15.84 13.76
CA TYR A 86 -26.05 -17.01 14.05
C TYR A 86 -27.54 -16.63 13.99
N GLU A 87 -28.44 -17.62 14.00
CA GLU A 87 -29.90 -17.41 13.87
C GLU A 87 -30.36 -16.64 12.60
N THR A 88 -29.47 -16.49 11.61
CA THR A 88 -29.72 -15.93 10.27
C THR A 88 -29.37 -16.93 9.18
N GLN A 89 -29.92 -16.75 7.98
CA GLN A 89 -29.52 -17.49 6.78
C GLN A 89 -29.30 -16.50 5.64
N VAL A 90 -28.04 -16.10 5.38
CA VAL A 90 -27.67 -15.15 4.33
C VAL A 90 -26.85 -15.87 3.25
N PRO A 91 -27.28 -15.88 1.98
CA PRO A 91 -26.50 -16.46 0.88
C PRO A 91 -25.14 -15.76 0.70
N PRO A 92 -24.06 -16.46 0.33
CA PRO A 92 -22.76 -15.84 0.05
C PRO A 92 -22.81 -14.70 -0.99
N ILE A 93 -23.68 -14.80 -2.01
CA ILE A 93 -23.88 -13.74 -3.01
C ILE A 93 -24.54 -12.48 -2.39
N SER A 94 -25.41 -12.63 -1.39
CA SER A 94 -26.02 -11.50 -0.68
C SER A 94 -25.01 -10.83 0.25
N THR A 95 -24.16 -11.61 0.94
CA THR A 95 -23.01 -11.06 1.67
C THR A 95 -22.04 -10.34 0.73
N LEU A 96 -21.71 -10.91 -0.43
CA LEU A 96 -20.87 -10.26 -1.44
C LEU A 96 -21.47 -8.94 -1.93
N THR A 97 -22.77 -8.92 -2.21
CA THR A 97 -23.48 -7.72 -2.68
C THR A 97 -23.49 -6.62 -1.62
N PHE A 98 -23.69 -6.98 -0.35
CA PHE A 98 -23.57 -6.04 0.77
C PHE A 98 -22.15 -5.44 0.88
N TYR A 99 -21.10 -6.26 0.76
CA TYR A 99 -19.71 -5.78 0.74
C TYR A 99 -19.38 -4.96 -0.53
N ASN A 100 -20.01 -5.27 -1.66
CA ASN A 100 -19.94 -4.45 -2.87
C ASN A 100 -20.55 -3.06 -2.64
N GLY A 101 -21.72 -2.97 -2.01
CA GLY A 101 -22.32 -1.68 -1.65
C GLY A 101 -21.44 -0.83 -0.71
N VAL A 102 -20.78 -1.46 0.28
CA VAL A 102 -19.80 -0.78 1.16
C VAL A 102 -18.57 -0.29 0.38
N ALA A 103 -18.12 -1.02 -0.63
CA ALA A 103 -17.05 -0.60 -1.53
C ALA A 103 -17.49 0.53 -2.49
N ASN A 104 -18.70 0.43 -3.02
CA ASN A 104 -19.30 1.30 -4.03
C ASN A 104 -19.93 2.56 -3.43
N GLY A 105 -19.23 3.26 -2.53
CA GLY A 105 -19.67 4.53 -1.96
C GLY A 105 -20.98 4.47 -1.14
N GLY A 106 -21.41 3.27 -0.71
CA GLY A 106 -22.70 3.06 -0.04
C GLY A 106 -23.88 2.83 -0.98
N LYS A 107 -23.64 2.72 -2.29
CA LYS A 107 -24.67 2.47 -3.33
C LYS A 107 -24.78 0.97 -3.62
N LEU A 108 -25.87 0.36 -3.18
CA LEU A 108 -26.15 -1.06 -3.38
C LEU A 108 -26.75 -1.30 -4.77
N VAL A 109 -26.16 -2.22 -5.53
CA VAL A 109 -26.58 -2.58 -6.89
C VAL A 109 -26.88 -4.07 -7.00
N GLN A 110 -27.76 -4.44 -7.93
CA GLN A 110 -28.09 -5.83 -8.22
C GLN A 110 -26.92 -6.53 -8.94
N PRO A 111 -26.56 -7.79 -8.59
CA PRO A 111 -25.57 -8.56 -9.34
C PRO A 111 -25.97 -8.78 -10.81
N ARG A 112 -25.23 -8.16 -11.72
CA ARG A 112 -25.43 -8.23 -13.18
C ARG A 112 -24.55 -9.34 -13.78
N PHE A 113 -25.17 -10.41 -14.25
CA PHE A 113 -24.48 -11.56 -14.88
C PHE A 113 -24.42 -11.48 -16.41
N VAL A 114 -25.31 -10.69 -17.02
CA VAL A 114 -25.41 -10.48 -18.48
C VAL A 114 -25.44 -8.98 -18.74
N THR A 115 -24.71 -8.51 -19.75
CA THR A 115 -24.74 -7.11 -20.18
C THR A 115 -25.88 -6.84 -21.15
N GLU A 116 -25.97 -7.69 -22.17
CA GLU A 116 -26.89 -7.64 -23.30
C GLU A 116 -27.13 -9.07 -23.84
N ILE A 117 -28.25 -9.26 -24.54
CA ILE A 117 -28.47 -10.40 -25.45
C ILE A 117 -28.44 -9.84 -26.87
N ARG A 118 -27.64 -10.45 -27.74
CA ARG A 118 -27.56 -10.11 -29.16
C ARG A 118 -28.15 -11.21 -30.05
N ARG A 119 -28.47 -10.85 -31.30
CA ARG A 119 -28.68 -11.75 -32.43
C ARG A 119 -27.84 -11.22 -33.58
N ASN A 120 -26.78 -11.94 -33.94
CA ASN A 120 -25.69 -11.39 -34.76
C ASN A 120 -25.19 -10.08 -34.10
N ASP A 121 -24.98 -9.02 -34.87
CA ASP A 121 -24.58 -7.70 -34.36
C ASP A 121 -25.72 -6.89 -33.71
N GLU A 122 -26.98 -7.29 -33.85
CA GLU A 122 -28.14 -6.57 -33.29
C GLU A 122 -28.28 -6.83 -31.78
N VAL A 123 -28.44 -5.77 -30.97
CA VAL A 123 -28.74 -5.87 -29.54
C VAL A 123 -30.25 -6.08 -29.35
N VAL A 124 -30.65 -7.30 -29.02
CA VAL A 124 -32.05 -7.70 -28.83
C VAL A 124 -32.59 -7.26 -27.47
N LYS A 125 -31.73 -7.21 -26.44
CA LYS A 125 -32.09 -6.75 -25.09
C LYS A 125 -30.88 -6.33 -24.27
N GLU A 126 -30.89 -5.11 -23.76
CA GLU A 126 -29.96 -4.69 -22.70
C GLU A 126 -30.45 -5.06 -21.29
N PHE A 127 -29.50 -5.18 -20.37
CA PHE A 127 -29.74 -5.39 -18.94
C PHE A 127 -28.94 -4.34 -18.15
N PRO A 128 -29.46 -3.11 -17.95
CA PRO A 128 -28.70 -2.02 -17.29
C PRO A 128 -28.37 -2.32 -15.82
N VAL A 129 -27.48 -1.52 -15.22
CA VAL A 129 -27.16 -1.64 -13.79
C VAL A 129 -28.35 -1.19 -12.95
N VAL A 130 -29.01 -2.15 -12.29
CA VAL A 130 -30.12 -1.88 -11.38
C VAL A 130 -29.56 -1.44 -10.02
N VAL A 131 -29.96 -0.26 -9.57
CA VAL A 131 -29.65 0.24 -8.22
C VAL A 131 -30.75 -0.20 -7.27
N LEU A 132 -30.39 -0.96 -6.24
CA LEU A 132 -31.31 -1.40 -5.19
C LEU A 132 -31.40 -0.38 -4.06
N ARG A 133 -30.32 0.37 -3.80
CA ARG A 133 -30.28 1.38 -2.72
C ARG A 133 -29.23 2.45 -3.02
N GLU A 134 -29.64 3.71 -3.20
CA GLU A 134 -28.70 4.82 -3.48
C GLU A 134 -27.75 5.12 -2.32
N LYS A 135 -28.22 5.01 -1.07
CA LYS A 135 -27.39 5.08 0.14
C LYS A 135 -27.82 4.06 1.19
N MET A 136 -26.91 3.16 1.56
CA MET A 136 -27.11 2.18 2.65
C MET A 136 -27.07 2.84 4.04
N CYS A 137 -26.25 3.88 4.22
CA CYS A 137 -26.08 4.60 5.49
C CYS A 137 -25.56 6.03 5.26
N LYS A 138 -25.37 6.79 6.34
CA LYS A 138 -24.74 8.12 6.28
C LYS A 138 -23.25 8.02 5.92
N ASP A 139 -22.77 8.94 5.12
CA ASP A 139 -21.43 8.95 4.51
C ASP A 139 -20.30 8.86 5.53
N GLN A 140 -20.49 9.40 6.74
CA GLN A 140 -19.53 9.23 7.84
C GLN A 140 -19.47 7.77 8.33
N THR A 141 -20.61 7.13 8.59
CA THR A 141 -20.66 5.72 9.02
C THR A 141 -20.09 4.78 7.96
N LEU A 142 -20.21 5.15 6.68
CA LEU A 142 -19.52 4.44 5.59
C LEU A 142 -17.99 4.55 5.74
N ARG A 143 -17.44 5.76 5.91
CA ARG A 143 -16.00 5.96 6.13
C ARG A 143 -15.51 5.24 7.40
N ASP A 144 -16.29 5.30 8.48
CA ASP A 144 -15.99 4.63 9.75
C ASP A 144 -15.87 3.10 9.57
N ILE A 145 -16.84 2.46 8.89
CA ILE A 145 -16.82 1.01 8.67
C ILE A 145 -15.77 0.58 7.65
N GLN A 146 -15.55 1.36 6.57
CA GLN A 146 -14.46 1.12 5.61
C GLN A 146 -13.09 1.11 6.32
N THR A 147 -12.85 2.09 7.20
CA THR A 147 -11.64 2.17 8.03
C THR A 147 -11.50 0.96 8.96
N CYS A 148 -12.59 0.52 9.60
CA CYS A 148 -12.58 -0.67 10.45
C CYS A 148 -12.31 -1.97 9.66
N LEU A 149 -12.87 -2.11 8.45
CA LEU A 149 -12.67 -3.27 7.58
C LEU A 149 -11.25 -3.36 7.01
N GLU A 150 -10.56 -2.24 6.77
CA GLU A 150 -9.12 -2.25 6.49
C GLU A 150 -8.31 -2.62 7.74
N GLY A 151 -8.70 -2.09 8.92
CA GLY A 151 -8.08 -2.39 10.20
C GLY A 151 -8.09 -3.89 10.60
N VAL A 152 -9.02 -4.68 10.04
CA VAL A 152 -9.07 -6.15 10.16
C VAL A 152 -7.91 -6.84 9.42
N VAL A 153 -7.43 -6.24 8.33
CA VAL A 153 -6.48 -6.84 7.36
C VAL A 153 -5.05 -6.28 7.51
N GLY A 154 -4.85 -5.21 8.30
CA GLY A 154 -3.58 -4.52 8.42
C GLY A 154 -2.37 -5.40 8.76
N LYS A 155 -1.33 -5.38 7.89
CA LYS A 155 -0.04 -6.10 7.90
C LYS A 155 0.25 -7.06 9.07
N ASN A 156 0.37 -6.55 10.29
CA ASN A 156 0.78 -7.31 11.49
C ASN A 156 -0.35 -7.56 12.51
N SER A 157 -1.61 -7.22 12.22
CA SER A 157 -2.68 -7.16 13.24
C SER A 157 -4.08 -7.43 12.69
N GLY A 158 -5.02 -7.78 13.57
CA GLY A 158 -6.40 -8.10 13.17
C GLY A 158 -6.58 -9.53 12.66
N THR A 159 -7.84 -9.96 12.55
CA THR A 159 -8.18 -11.35 12.21
C THR A 159 -7.94 -11.71 10.74
N GLY A 160 -7.92 -10.73 9.84
CA GLY A 160 -7.76 -10.91 8.39
C GLY A 160 -6.34 -10.73 7.86
N LYS A 161 -5.32 -10.59 8.72
CA LYS A 161 -3.94 -10.22 8.35
C LYS A 161 -3.31 -11.01 7.19
N LEU A 162 -3.71 -12.27 6.94
CA LEU A 162 -3.19 -13.07 5.82
C LEU A 162 -3.74 -12.63 4.45
N ALA A 163 -4.77 -11.79 4.41
CA ALA A 163 -5.27 -11.15 3.20
C ALA A 163 -4.46 -9.89 2.82
N TYR A 164 -3.50 -9.46 3.65
CA TYR A 164 -2.66 -8.29 3.41
C TYR A 164 -1.79 -8.45 2.16
N SER A 165 -2.00 -7.59 1.16
CA SER A 165 -1.06 -7.38 0.06
C SER A 165 -0.06 -6.27 0.40
N LYS A 166 1.17 -6.38 -0.13
CA LYS A 166 2.15 -5.29 -0.10
C LYS A 166 2.00 -4.31 -1.29
N TYR A 167 1.13 -4.63 -2.25
CA TYR A 167 0.99 -3.90 -3.52
C TYR A 167 -0.21 -2.96 -3.56
N PHE A 168 -1.25 -3.21 -2.75
CA PHE A 168 -2.46 -2.39 -2.66
C PHE A 168 -3.15 -2.63 -1.31
N ARG A 169 -3.96 -1.66 -0.85
CA ARG A 169 -4.73 -1.78 0.39
C ARG A 169 -5.89 -2.76 0.22
N VAL A 170 -6.23 -3.51 1.27
CA VAL A 170 -7.31 -4.52 1.25
C VAL A 170 -8.18 -4.32 2.47
N ALA A 171 -9.50 -4.31 2.30
CA ALA A 171 -10.47 -4.22 3.37
C ALA A 171 -11.44 -5.40 3.32
N GLY A 172 -11.83 -5.92 4.48
CA GLY A 172 -12.74 -7.06 4.56
C GLY A 172 -12.90 -7.63 5.96
N LYS A 173 -13.67 -8.71 6.07
CA LYS A 173 -13.97 -9.37 7.35
C LYS A 173 -13.96 -10.88 7.23
N THR A 174 -13.38 -11.50 8.24
CA THR A 174 -13.38 -12.94 8.52
C THR A 174 -14.74 -13.43 9.03
N GLY A 175 -15.16 -14.61 8.61
CA GLY A 175 -16.28 -15.37 9.18
C GLY A 175 -15.85 -16.79 9.59
N THR A 176 -16.45 -17.27 10.67
CA THR A 176 -16.34 -18.66 11.15
C THR A 176 -17.67 -19.02 11.81
N ALA A 177 -18.52 -19.78 11.12
CA ALA A 177 -19.82 -20.23 11.62
C ALA A 177 -19.84 -21.76 11.74
N GLN A 178 -20.36 -22.29 12.84
CA GLN A 178 -20.69 -23.72 12.95
C GLN A 178 -21.92 -24.03 12.09
N ILE A 179 -21.88 -25.15 11.37
CA ILE A 179 -22.99 -25.58 10.52
C ILE A 179 -24.04 -26.28 11.38
N TRP A 180 -25.31 -25.91 11.21
CA TRP A 180 -26.44 -26.57 11.88
C TRP A 180 -26.97 -27.72 11.01
N SER A 181 -27.05 -28.92 11.58
CA SER A 181 -27.59 -30.13 10.96
C SER A 181 -28.97 -30.49 11.52
N LYS A 182 -29.60 -31.54 10.99
CA LYS A 182 -30.84 -32.11 11.57
C LYS A 182 -30.68 -32.59 13.02
N HIS A 183 -29.45 -32.81 13.48
CA HIS A 183 -29.12 -33.33 14.82
C HIS A 183 -28.45 -32.27 15.72
N GLY A 184 -28.58 -30.98 15.38
CA GLY A 184 -27.88 -29.88 16.07
C GLY A 184 -26.57 -29.50 15.38
N PHE A 185 -25.64 -28.87 16.09
CA PHE A 185 -24.37 -28.44 15.52
C PHE A 185 -23.54 -29.61 14.97
N ALA A 186 -23.11 -29.49 13.71
CA ALA A 186 -22.15 -30.39 13.10
C ALA A 186 -20.72 -30.08 13.56
N ALA A 187 -19.80 -31.04 13.38
CA ALA A 187 -18.36 -30.81 13.49
C ALA A 187 -17.79 -29.94 12.35
N ASN A 188 -18.61 -29.65 11.33
CA ASN A 188 -18.26 -28.81 10.20
C ASN A 188 -18.54 -27.32 10.47
N TYR A 189 -17.67 -26.49 9.90
CA TYR A 189 -17.72 -25.04 9.97
C TYR A 189 -17.73 -24.48 8.55
N LEU A 190 -18.58 -23.50 8.31
CA LEU A 190 -18.45 -22.61 7.16
C LEU A 190 -17.53 -21.46 7.57
N VAL A 191 -16.31 -21.46 7.05
CA VAL A 191 -15.38 -20.34 7.19
C VAL A 191 -15.41 -19.46 5.96
N SER A 192 -15.23 -18.16 6.15
CA SER A 192 -15.30 -17.20 5.05
C SER A 192 -14.37 -16.00 5.24
N PHE A 193 -14.14 -15.29 4.14
CA PHE A 193 -13.64 -13.93 4.14
C PHE A 193 -14.31 -13.15 3.01
N ALA A 194 -14.97 -12.03 3.35
CA ALA A 194 -15.62 -11.12 2.39
C ALA A 194 -14.92 -9.76 2.43
N GLY A 195 -14.67 -9.15 1.27
CA GLY A 195 -13.89 -7.90 1.21
C GLY A 195 -13.81 -7.30 -0.18
N TYR A 196 -13.03 -6.23 -0.30
CA TYR A 196 -12.82 -5.49 -1.55
C TYR A 196 -11.40 -4.90 -1.64
N PHE A 197 -10.97 -4.61 -2.87
CA PHE A 197 -9.62 -4.13 -3.18
C PHE A 197 -9.59 -3.33 -4.51
N PRO A 198 -8.66 -2.36 -4.65
CA PRO A 198 -7.94 -1.67 -3.57
C PRO A 198 -8.90 -1.01 -2.57
N ALA A 199 -8.56 -0.94 -1.27
CA ALA A 199 -9.48 -0.43 -0.25
C ALA A 199 -9.75 1.08 -0.37
N ASP A 200 -8.76 1.82 -0.88
CA ASP A 200 -8.76 3.26 -1.13
C ASP A 200 -9.50 3.66 -2.42
N ARG A 201 -9.49 2.80 -3.44
CA ARG A 201 -10.24 2.97 -4.69
C ARG A 201 -10.73 1.62 -5.22
N PRO A 202 -11.86 1.10 -4.70
CA PRO A 202 -12.29 -0.25 -4.99
C PRO A 202 -12.57 -0.51 -6.47
N LYS A 203 -11.93 -1.56 -7.01
CA LYS A 203 -12.22 -2.13 -8.33
C LYS A 203 -13.01 -3.43 -8.22
N TYR A 204 -12.69 -4.24 -7.21
CA TYR A 204 -13.20 -5.60 -7.07
C TYR A 204 -13.72 -5.83 -5.64
N SER A 205 -14.86 -6.51 -5.54
CA SER A 205 -15.38 -7.11 -4.31
C SER A 205 -15.39 -8.63 -4.46
N MET A 206 -15.01 -9.37 -3.43
CA MET A 206 -14.91 -10.84 -3.47
C MET A 206 -15.32 -11.45 -2.13
N ILE A 207 -15.90 -12.66 -2.19
CA ILE A 207 -16.10 -13.53 -1.03
C ILE A 207 -15.44 -14.87 -1.30
N VAL A 208 -14.74 -15.40 -0.30
CA VAL A 208 -14.25 -16.78 -0.27
C VAL A 208 -15.00 -17.50 0.84
N CYS A 209 -15.53 -18.69 0.54
CA CYS A 209 -16.22 -19.57 1.48
C CYS A 209 -15.63 -20.98 1.36
N ILE A 210 -15.37 -21.63 2.50
CA ILE A 210 -14.85 -23.00 2.58
C ILE A 210 -15.59 -23.72 3.71
N GLU A 211 -16.20 -24.87 3.42
CA GLU A 211 -16.68 -25.78 4.46
C GLU A 211 -15.55 -26.73 4.87
N LYS A 212 -15.36 -26.94 6.19
CA LYS A 212 -14.41 -27.93 6.72
C LYS A 212 -14.66 -28.27 8.20
N THR A 213 -14.11 -29.38 8.65
CA THR A 213 -13.95 -29.70 10.07
C THR A 213 -12.93 -28.79 10.77
N ALA A 214 -12.92 -28.82 12.11
CA ALA A 214 -11.91 -28.16 12.92
C ALA A 214 -10.48 -28.70 12.62
N PRO A 215 -9.41 -27.88 12.69
CA PRO A 215 -9.39 -26.46 13.06
C PRO A 215 -9.85 -25.54 11.92
N ALA A 216 -10.91 -24.78 12.17
CA ALA A 216 -11.60 -23.96 11.18
C ALA A 216 -11.57 -22.46 11.59
N TYR A 217 -10.89 -21.64 10.79
CA TYR A 217 -10.84 -20.19 11.01
C TYR A 217 -10.66 -19.44 9.67
N GLY A 218 -11.59 -18.53 9.33
CA GLY A 218 -11.57 -17.81 8.05
C GLY A 218 -10.31 -17.00 7.79
N GLY A 219 -9.67 -16.49 8.86
CA GLY A 219 -8.40 -15.77 8.78
C GLY A 219 -7.19 -16.63 8.40
N MET A 220 -7.27 -17.96 8.55
CA MET A 220 -6.21 -18.90 8.16
C MET A 220 -6.48 -19.53 6.79
N HIS A 221 -7.73 -19.90 6.51
CA HIS A 221 -8.07 -20.69 5.31
C HIS A 221 -8.54 -19.84 4.13
N CYS A 222 -9.37 -18.81 4.36
CA CYS A 222 -9.95 -18.00 3.29
C CYS A 222 -9.08 -16.81 2.90
N CYS A 223 -8.37 -16.22 3.85
CA CYS A 223 -7.52 -15.03 3.62
C CYS A 223 -6.36 -15.26 2.63
N PRO A 224 -5.59 -16.38 2.68
CA PRO A 224 -4.53 -16.64 1.69
C PRO A 224 -5.09 -16.83 0.27
N VAL A 225 -6.25 -17.49 0.13
CA VAL A 225 -6.96 -17.66 -1.14
C VAL A 225 -7.40 -16.30 -1.69
N PHE A 226 -8.04 -15.47 -0.85
CA PHE A 226 -8.43 -14.11 -1.22
C PHE A 226 -7.23 -13.29 -1.69
N LYS A 227 -6.12 -13.31 -0.94
CA LYS A 227 -4.88 -12.62 -1.31
C LYS A 227 -4.36 -13.08 -2.67
N LYS A 228 -4.19 -14.39 -2.87
CA LYS A 228 -3.60 -14.93 -4.10
C LYS A 228 -4.45 -14.59 -5.33
N ILE A 229 -5.79 -14.64 -5.21
CA ILE A 229 -6.69 -14.23 -6.30
C ILE A 229 -6.59 -12.71 -6.51
N ALA A 230 -6.68 -11.89 -5.45
CA ALA A 230 -6.62 -10.43 -5.54
C ALA A 230 -5.32 -9.92 -6.17
N GLU A 231 -4.17 -10.45 -5.75
CA GLU A 231 -2.86 -10.10 -6.32
C GLU A 231 -2.74 -10.56 -7.78
N THR A 232 -3.30 -11.73 -8.13
CA THR A 232 -3.29 -12.23 -9.52
C THR A 232 -4.21 -11.41 -10.44
N VAL A 233 -5.39 -10.98 -9.96
CA VAL A 233 -6.32 -10.13 -10.73
C VAL A 233 -5.73 -8.73 -10.92
N MET A 234 -5.18 -8.12 -9.86
CA MET A 234 -4.54 -6.80 -9.96
C MET A 234 -3.29 -6.82 -10.85
N ALA A 235 -2.53 -7.93 -10.90
CA ALA A 235 -1.36 -8.05 -11.77
C ALA A 235 -1.67 -8.25 -13.27
N ARG A 236 -2.93 -8.55 -13.64
CA ARG A 236 -3.37 -8.58 -15.06
C ARG A 236 -3.65 -7.19 -15.62
N ASP A 237 -3.88 -6.21 -14.75
CA ASP A 237 -4.22 -4.83 -15.09
C ASP A 237 -2.95 -4.04 -15.43
N LEU A 238 -2.28 -4.45 -16.52
CA LEU A 238 -0.99 -3.92 -16.98
C LEU A 238 -1.12 -2.47 -17.45
N ASN A 239 -0.86 -1.52 -16.55
CA ASN A 239 -0.74 -0.12 -16.93
C ASN A 239 0.58 0.12 -17.69
N ALA A 240 0.48 0.35 -19.00
CA ALA A 240 1.62 0.66 -19.86
C ALA A 240 2.18 2.09 -19.68
N ASP A 241 1.47 3.01 -18.99
CA ASP A 241 2.03 4.33 -18.69
C ASP A 241 2.95 4.27 -17.45
N TYR A 242 4.24 4.05 -17.72
CA TYR A 242 5.33 4.09 -16.73
C TYR A 242 5.41 5.41 -15.93
N ARG A 243 4.75 6.50 -16.34
CA ARG A 243 4.62 7.72 -15.49
C ARG A 243 3.94 7.41 -14.16
N ALA A 244 2.99 6.46 -14.13
CA ALA A 244 2.34 6.01 -12.90
C ALA A 244 3.27 5.22 -11.96
N ALA A 245 4.41 4.73 -12.47
CA ALA A 245 5.47 4.09 -11.69
C ALA A 245 6.58 5.07 -11.27
N ARG A 246 6.40 6.39 -11.44
CA ARG A 246 7.28 7.40 -10.85
C ARG A 246 7.14 7.39 -9.33
N ASP A 247 8.07 6.73 -8.65
CA ASP A 247 8.28 6.88 -7.22
C ASP A 247 8.54 8.37 -6.88
N SER A 248 7.67 8.94 -6.04
CA SER A 248 7.76 10.31 -5.53
C SER A 248 8.63 10.41 -4.26
N THR A 249 9.01 9.28 -3.68
CA THR A 249 9.93 9.16 -2.53
C THR A 249 11.36 8.81 -2.94
N ALA A 250 11.58 8.45 -4.21
CA ALA A 250 12.90 8.35 -4.82
C ALA A 250 13.58 9.73 -4.88
N LEU A 251 14.38 10.02 -3.84
CA LEU A 251 15.16 11.23 -3.65
C LEU A 251 16.21 11.41 -4.76
N ARG A 252 15.81 12.03 -5.89
CA ARG A 252 16.70 12.47 -6.98
C ARG A 252 17.55 13.70 -6.59
N HIS A 253 18.29 13.57 -5.50
CA HIS A 253 19.31 14.54 -5.07
C HIS A 253 20.68 14.20 -5.66
N GLU A 254 21.01 12.91 -5.82
CA GLU A 254 22.14 12.53 -6.66
C GLU A 254 21.86 12.81 -8.13
N LEU A 255 22.72 13.62 -8.74
CA LEU A 255 22.82 13.73 -10.19
C LEU A 255 23.29 12.39 -10.81
N PRO A 256 22.92 12.09 -12.06
CA PRO A 256 23.54 11.00 -12.79
C PRO A 256 25.06 11.20 -12.90
N PHE A 257 25.83 10.12 -12.97
CA PHE A 257 27.25 10.22 -13.28
C PHE A 257 27.43 10.81 -14.69
N MET A 258 28.34 11.77 -14.80
CA MET A 258 28.66 12.48 -16.04
C MET A 258 30.17 12.38 -16.27
N ALA A 259 30.57 11.74 -17.36
CA ALA A 259 31.97 11.70 -17.75
C ALA A 259 32.48 13.11 -18.11
N ALA A 260 33.77 13.34 -17.90
CA ALA A 260 34.51 14.39 -18.60
C ALA A 260 34.71 13.98 -20.08
N GLY A 261 35.07 14.93 -20.94
CA GLY A 261 35.10 14.68 -22.39
C GLY A 261 34.67 15.90 -23.19
N ASP A 262 33.92 15.66 -24.28
CA ASP A 262 33.29 16.71 -25.07
C ASP A 262 32.14 17.37 -24.30
N LEU A 263 32.37 18.62 -23.87
CA LEU A 263 31.37 19.44 -23.22
C LEU A 263 30.17 19.74 -24.12
N ASN A 264 30.31 19.70 -25.45
CA ASN A 264 29.19 19.92 -26.37
C ASN A 264 28.24 18.72 -26.38
N ALA A 265 28.75 17.49 -26.49
CA ALA A 265 27.97 16.27 -26.30
C ALA A 265 27.26 16.23 -24.93
N LEU A 266 27.98 16.53 -23.84
CA LEU A 266 27.40 16.56 -22.49
C LEU A 266 26.32 17.65 -22.34
N ASN A 267 26.56 18.87 -22.85
CA ASN A 267 25.61 19.98 -22.85
C ASN A 267 24.28 19.64 -23.57
N ASN A 268 24.35 18.87 -24.65
CA ASN A 268 23.18 18.39 -25.40
C ASN A 268 22.37 17.36 -24.58
N VAL A 269 23.04 16.37 -23.98
CA VAL A 269 22.39 15.37 -23.11
C VAL A 269 21.73 16.04 -21.89
N LEU A 270 22.43 16.96 -21.22
CA LEU A 270 21.90 17.74 -20.10
C LEU A 270 20.66 18.56 -20.47
N GLY A 271 20.63 19.11 -21.69
CA GLY A 271 19.45 19.79 -22.23
C GLY A 271 18.27 18.85 -22.42
N ALA A 272 18.49 17.67 -23.01
CA ALA A 272 17.44 16.67 -23.26
C ALA A 272 16.80 16.12 -21.98
N ILE A 273 17.56 16.04 -20.87
CA ILE A 273 17.05 15.60 -19.55
C ILE A 273 16.60 16.75 -18.64
N GLY A 274 16.66 18.00 -19.11
CA GLY A 274 16.12 19.18 -18.40
C GLY A 274 16.90 19.61 -17.15
N LEU A 275 18.20 19.30 -17.06
CA LEU A 275 19.03 19.73 -15.92
C LEU A 275 19.55 21.16 -16.08
N GLY A 276 19.55 21.91 -14.98
CA GLY A 276 20.13 23.25 -14.91
C GLY A 276 21.64 23.23 -15.11
N LYS A 277 22.17 24.17 -15.90
CA LYS A 277 23.58 24.16 -16.34
C LYS A 277 24.22 25.55 -16.27
N GLN A 278 25.48 25.59 -15.82
CA GLN A 278 26.34 26.78 -15.75
C GLN A 278 27.69 26.52 -16.45
N GLY A 279 28.42 27.59 -16.78
CA GLY A 279 29.76 27.49 -17.36
C GLY A 279 29.76 26.89 -18.78
N LEU A 280 28.73 27.20 -19.58
CA LEU A 280 28.62 26.71 -20.96
C LEU A 280 29.91 26.99 -21.75
N PRO A 281 30.41 26.02 -22.54
CA PRO A 281 31.62 26.20 -23.34
C PRO A 281 31.43 27.34 -24.34
N VAL A 282 32.49 28.11 -24.59
CA VAL A 282 32.43 29.25 -25.52
C VAL A 282 32.37 28.69 -26.95
N THR A 283 31.19 28.74 -27.57
CA THR A 283 30.90 28.05 -28.82
C THR A 283 31.66 28.64 -30.01
N SER A 284 32.68 27.92 -30.44
CA SER A 284 33.16 27.89 -31.83
C SER A 284 33.09 26.44 -32.33
N SER A 285 32.97 26.24 -33.64
CA SER A 285 32.61 24.94 -34.23
C SER A 285 33.69 23.88 -34.04
N GLY A 286 33.54 23.02 -33.04
CA GLY A 286 34.50 21.96 -32.71
C GLY A 286 34.09 21.14 -31.48
N ILE A 287 35.00 20.26 -31.04
CA ILE A 287 34.90 19.54 -29.77
C ILE A 287 35.53 20.41 -28.70
N VAL A 288 34.84 20.59 -27.56
CA VAL A 288 35.37 21.39 -26.45
C VAL A 288 35.66 20.45 -25.28
N TRP A 289 36.95 20.20 -25.06
CA TRP A 289 37.43 19.37 -23.95
C TRP A 289 37.22 20.06 -22.60
N GLY A 290 36.83 19.30 -21.59
CA GLY A 290 36.69 19.80 -20.23
C GLY A 290 36.09 18.80 -19.26
N SER A 291 35.83 19.29 -18.04
CA SER A 291 35.25 18.55 -16.94
C SER A 291 33.88 19.11 -16.55
N ASN A 292 33.17 18.38 -15.68
CA ASN A 292 31.93 18.83 -15.07
C ASN A 292 32.02 18.67 -13.55
N THR A 293 31.27 19.48 -12.81
CA THR A 293 31.01 19.29 -11.38
C THR A 293 29.52 19.43 -11.09
N GLY A 294 29.01 18.57 -10.21
CA GLY A 294 27.60 18.47 -9.88
C GLY A 294 27.26 19.05 -8.51
N THR A 295 26.09 19.68 -8.42
CA THR A 295 25.35 19.99 -7.18
C THR A 295 23.92 19.48 -7.35
N ASP A 296 23.18 19.20 -6.27
CA ASP A 296 21.82 18.61 -6.25
C ASP A 296 20.81 19.10 -7.31
N ARG A 297 21.00 20.29 -7.88
CA ARG A 297 20.10 20.88 -8.90
C ARG A 297 20.80 21.48 -10.12
N GLN A 298 22.13 21.60 -10.13
CA GLN A 298 22.85 22.25 -11.25
C GLN A 298 24.21 21.60 -11.54
N VAL A 299 24.51 21.50 -12.84
CA VAL A 299 25.80 21.03 -13.37
C VAL A 299 26.62 22.23 -13.83
N ARG A 300 27.85 22.37 -13.33
CA ARG A 300 28.82 23.34 -13.83
C ARG A 300 29.74 22.64 -14.81
N LEU A 301 29.73 23.07 -16.07
CA LEU A 301 30.73 22.68 -17.05
C LEU A 301 31.97 23.58 -16.87
N THR A 302 33.16 23.02 -17.10
CA THR A 302 34.44 23.74 -16.98
C THR A 302 35.32 23.35 -18.16
N GLN A 303 35.46 24.26 -19.11
CA GLN A 303 36.31 24.09 -20.29
C GLN A 303 37.80 24.04 -19.91
N GLU A 304 38.54 23.12 -20.52
CA GLU A 304 39.98 22.97 -20.31
C GLU A 304 40.75 24.05 -21.08
N THR A 305 41.70 24.71 -20.42
CA THR A 305 42.65 25.61 -21.08
C THR A 305 43.73 24.81 -21.81
N THR A 306 44.24 25.31 -22.94
CA THR A 306 45.13 24.54 -23.83
C THR A 306 46.48 24.23 -23.19
N VAL A 307 46.63 23.01 -22.67
CA VAL A 307 47.90 22.49 -22.13
C VAL A 307 48.83 22.04 -23.27
N GLN A 308 50.10 22.44 -23.22
CA GLN A 308 51.13 21.84 -24.08
C GLN A 308 51.56 20.48 -23.51
N GLY A 309 51.52 19.43 -24.33
CA GLY A 309 51.89 18.06 -23.93
C GLY A 309 50.68 17.17 -23.68
N MET A 310 50.84 16.19 -22.80
CA MET A 310 49.82 15.21 -22.43
C MET A 310 48.64 15.89 -21.71
N PRO A 311 47.38 15.66 -22.12
CA PRO A 311 46.22 16.17 -21.39
C PRO A 311 45.95 15.41 -20.10
N SER A 312 45.12 15.98 -19.22
CA SER A 312 44.45 15.20 -18.18
C SER A 312 43.22 14.51 -18.77
N LEU A 313 43.10 13.22 -18.52
CA LEU A 313 41.99 12.36 -18.95
C LEU A 313 41.21 11.80 -17.76
N ILE A 314 41.53 12.21 -16.52
CA ILE A 314 40.82 11.73 -15.34
C ILE A 314 39.34 12.15 -15.42
N GLY A 315 38.44 11.19 -15.24
CA GLY A 315 37.00 11.37 -15.44
C GLY A 315 36.51 11.11 -16.87
N TYR A 316 37.38 10.96 -17.88
CA TYR A 316 36.95 10.88 -19.27
C TYR A 316 36.24 9.57 -19.61
N GLY A 317 35.24 9.63 -20.48
CA GLY A 317 34.69 8.44 -21.13
C GLY A 317 35.71 7.82 -22.09
N LEU A 318 35.77 6.49 -22.19
CA LEU A 318 36.76 5.78 -23.01
C LEU A 318 36.84 6.29 -24.46
N ARG A 319 35.68 6.51 -25.09
CA ARG A 319 35.54 7.02 -26.47
C ARG A 319 36.30 8.33 -26.66
N ASP A 320 36.06 9.28 -25.76
CA ASP A 320 36.60 10.63 -25.82
C ASP A 320 38.10 10.64 -25.49
N ALA A 321 38.52 9.83 -24.50
CA ALA A 321 39.93 9.67 -24.15
C ALA A 321 40.76 9.06 -25.29
N VAL A 322 40.28 7.97 -25.91
CA VAL A 322 40.95 7.34 -27.07
C VAL A 322 41.02 8.33 -28.24
N TYR A 323 39.88 8.91 -28.61
CA TYR A 323 39.78 9.85 -29.73
C TYR A 323 40.69 11.08 -29.56
N ARG A 324 40.79 11.62 -28.34
CA ARG A 324 41.68 12.75 -28.02
C ARG A 324 43.16 12.38 -28.21
N LEU A 325 43.59 11.23 -27.71
CA LEU A 325 44.97 10.76 -27.81
C LEU A 325 45.36 10.32 -29.23
N GLU A 326 44.48 9.66 -29.96
CA GLU A 326 44.74 9.23 -31.34
C GLU A 326 44.81 10.43 -32.29
N ARG A 327 44.04 11.51 -32.06
CA ARG A 327 44.22 12.80 -32.77
C ARG A 327 45.56 13.47 -32.47
N MET A 328 46.23 13.17 -31.36
CA MET A 328 47.61 13.57 -31.07
C MET A 328 48.64 12.62 -31.70
N GLY A 329 48.21 11.53 -32.33
CA GLY A 329 49.05 10.48 -32.92
C GLY A 329 49.62 9.49 -31.92
N LEU A 330 48.99 9.33 -30.75
CA LEU A 330 49.40 8.41 -29.68
C LEU A 330 48.68 7.06 -29.84
N ARG A 331 49.30 5.97 -29.38
CA ARG A 331 48.71 4.62 -29.41
C ARG A 331 48.16 4.25 -28.04
N VAL A 332 46.85 4.05 -27.93
CA VAL A 332 46.19 3.83 -26.65
C VAL A 332 46.02 2.34 -26.34
N LYS A 333 46.25 1.94 -25.08
CA LYS A 333 45.86 0.63 -24.53
C LYS A 333 45.04 0.86 -23.27
N ALA A 334 43.75 0.55 -23.34
CA ALA A 334 42.81 0.65 -22.21
C ALA A 334 42.62 -0.68 -21.50
N THR A 335 42.40 -0.64 -20.18
CA THR A 335 42.03 -1.78 -19.33
C THR A 335 40.90 -1.36 -18.38
N GLY A 336 39.92 -2.23 -18.15
CA GLY A 336 38.75 -1.93 -17.31
C GLY A 336 37.55 -1.37 -18.10
N VAL A 337 36.52 -0.92 -17.39
CA VAL A 337 35.25 -0.42 -17.95
C VAL A 337 34.82 0.89 -17.29
N GLY A 338 33.95 1.67 -17.93
CA GLY A 338 33.44 2.93 -17.37
C GLY A 338 34.27 4.15 -17.77
N HIS A 339 34.84 4.85 -16.78
CA HIS A 339 35.55 6.12 -16.96
C HIS A 339 37.04 6.02 -16.59
N VAL A 340 37.87 6.83 -17.24
CA VAL A 340 39.33 6.86 -17.01
C VAL A 340 39.65 7.36 -15.61
N VAL A 341 40.27 6.49 -14.82
CA VAL A 341 40.72 6.76 -13.45
C VAL A 341 42.24 6.92 -13.35
N ARG A 342 43.02 6.36 -14.29
CA ARG A 342 44.47 6.58 -14.39
C ARG A 342 44.97 6.59 -15.84
N GLN A 343 46.08 7.28 -16.05
CA GLN A 343 46.81 7.39 -17.33
C GLN A 343 48.30 7.14 -17.10
N SER A 344 48.98 6.49 -18.06
CA SER A 344 50.40 6.10 -17.91
C SER A 344 51.41 7.24 -18.09
N ILE A 345 50.97 8.38 -18.64
CA ILE A 345 51.80 9.58 -18.86
C ILE A 345 51.14 10.71 -18.07
N ALA A 346 51.90 11.39 -17.21
CA ALA A 346 51.38 12.48 -16.40
C ALA A 346 50.96 13.70 -17.27
N PRO A 347 49.91 14.45 -16.90
CA PRO A 347 49.54 15.68 -17.60
C PRO A 347 50.70 16.67 -17.73
N GLY A 348 50.76 17.44 -18.82
CA GLY A 348 51.84 18.37 -19.13
C GLY A 348 53.13 17.73 -19.67
N THR A 349 53.31 16.41 -19.57
CA THR A 349 54.48 15.72 -20.14
C THR A 349 54.55 15.92 -21.65
N ARG A 350 55.71 16.28 -22.21
CA ARG A 350 55.88 16.40 -23.67
C ARG A 350 55.73 15.03 -24.34
N VAL A 351 54.78 14.93 -25.28
CA VAL A 351 54.48 13.71 -26.03
C VAL A 351 54.88 13.81 -27.50
N GLN A 352 55.10 12.65 -28.15
CA GLN A 352 55.48 12.51 -29.55
C GLN A 352 54.59 11.47 -30.25
N ARG A 353 54.42 11.60 -31.57
CA ARG A 353 53.66 10.62 -32.38
C ARG A 353 54.26 9.22 -32.24
N GLY A 354 53.40 8.21 -32.09
CA GLY A 354 53.77 6.81 -31.92
C GLY A 354 53.99 6.36 -30.47
N MET A 355 54.10 7.28 -29.50
CA MET A 355 54.18 6.92 -28.07
C MET A 355 52.96 6.13 -27.62
N ARG A 356 53.16 5.14 -26.74
CA ARG A 356 52.10 4.31 -26.18
C ARG A 356 51.57 4.91 -24.87
N VAL A 357 50.26 4.93 -24.70
CA VAL A 357 49.58 5.41 -23.49
C VAL A 357 48.69 4.30 -22.93
N GLY A 358 48.93 3.93 -21.67
CA GLY A 358 48.01 3.12 -20.89
C GLY A 358 46.90 3.96 -20.28
N LEU A 359 45.67 3.45 -20.29
CA LEU A 359 44.54 3.98 -19.53
C LEU A 359 43.92 2.87 -18.66
N LEU A 360 43.57 3.21 -17.42
CA LEU A 360 42.81 2.34 -16.52
C LEU A 360 41.42 2.95 -16.29
N LEU A 361 40.37 2.12 -16.29
CA LEU A 361 38.97 2.55 -16.20
C LEU A 361 38.19 1.83 -15.08
N SER A 362 37.27 2.55 -14.44
CA SER A 362 36.41 2.06 -13.35
C SER A 362 34.93 2.44 -13.55
N SER A 363 33.97 1.66 -13.02
CA SER A 363 32.56 2.07 -12.94
C SER A 363 32.33 3.12 -11.84
N LYS A 364 31.11 3.69 -11.76
CA LYS A 364 30.64 4.50 -10.61
C LYS A 364 30.32 3.62 -9.39
N ASP A 365 29.94 2.36 -9.64
CA ASP A 365 29.55 1.41 -8.59
C ASP A 365 30.76 0.74 -7.91
N ASP A 366 31.90 0.69 -8.62
CA ASP A 366 33.19 0.25 -8.12
C ASP A 366 33.79 1.31 -7.20
N LYS A 367 33.42 1.28 -5.91
CA LYS A 367 33.83 2.30 -4.93
C LYS A 367 35.36 2.45 -4.77
N HIS A 368 36.11 1.39 -5.11
CA HIS A 368 37.56 1.42 -5.25
C HIS A 368 37.99 0.51 -6.41
N ILE A 369 38.99 0.96 -7.18
CA ILE A 369 39.84 0.08 -7.99
C ILE A 369 40.53 -0.89 -7.04
N SER A 370 40.71 -2.17 -7.40
CA SER A 370 41.50 -3.07 -6.53
C SER A 370 42.96 -2.61 -6.44
N GLU A 371 43.59 -2.77 -5.27
CA GLU A 371 45.04 -2.47 -5.11
C GLU A 371 45.88 -3.35 -6.07
N GLU A 372 45.39 -4.51 -6.49
CA GLU A 372 46.05 -5.43 -7.43
C GLU A 372 46.02 -4.93 -8.89
N GLU A 373 44.87 -4.45 -9.38
CA GLU A 373 44.75 -3.88 -10.73
C GLU A 373 45.62 -2.62 -10.87
N ASP A 374 45.62 -1.75 -9.85
CA ASP A 374 46.44 -0.54 -9.88
C ASP A 374 47.94 -0.87 -9.79
N GLN A 375 48.35 -1.78 -8.89
CA GLN A 375 49.74 -2.23 -8.86
C GLN A 375 50.16 -2.88 -10.18
N THR A 376 49.27 -3.64 -10.82
CA THR A 376 49.53 -4.27 -12.14
C THR A 376 49.66 -3.21 -13.23
N PHE A 377 48.79 -2.20 -13.26
CA PHE A 377 48.88 -1.06 -14.18
C PHE A 377 50.18 -0.28 -13.97
N ARG A 378 50.54 0.03 -12.72
CA ARG A 378 51.78 0.72 -12.37
C ARG A 378 53.01 -0.05 -12.84
N ARG A 379 53.09 -1.35 -12.56
CA ARG A 379 54.19 -2.23 -13.01
C ARG A 379 54.27 -2.29 -14.54
N MET A 380 53.13 -2.36 -15.25
CA MET A 380 53.07 -2.42 -16.71
C MET A 380 53.62 -1.16 -17.40
N TYR A 381 53.59 0.01 -16.74
CA TYR A 381 54.01 1.29 -17.31
C TYR A 381 55.13 2.01 -16.54
N GLY A 382 55.77 1.35 -15.56
CA GLY A 382 56.90 1.91 -14.81
C GLY A 382 56.54 3.08 -13.87
N LEU A 383 55.29 3.18 -13.42
CA LEU A 383 54.84 4.26 -12.53
C LEU A 383 55.30 4.03 -11.07
N PRO A 384 55.62 5.11 -10.32
CA PRO A 384 55.94 5.00 -8.89
C PRO A 384 54.81 4.39 -8.06
N ALA A 385 55.16 3.51 -7.11
CA ALA A 385 54.24 3.05 -6.08
C ALA A 385 53.81 4.21 -5.16
N GLU A 386 52.59 4.15 -4.62
CA GLU A 386 52.08 5.20 -3.74
C GLU A 386 52.75 5.12 -2.36
N LYS A 387 53.29 6.24 -1.88
CA LYS A 387 53.59 6.41 -0.47
C LYS A 387 52.26 6.68 0.24
N LYS A 388 51.86 5.81 1.18
CA LYS A 388 50.67 6.04 2.02
C LYS A 388 50.97 7.20 2.99
N ASP A 389 50.45 8.38 2.70
CA ASP A 389 50.55 9.55 3.59
C ASP A 389 49.56 9.39 4.76
N SER A 390 50.08 9.26 5.97
CA SER A 390 49.36 8.65 7.10
C SER A 390 48.55 9.65 7.95
N THR A 391 47.97 10.67 7.31
CA THR A 391 47.36 11.83 8.00
C THR A 391 45.93 12.19 7.59
N GLN A 392 45.09 11.19 7.26
CA GLN A 392 43.62 11.38 7.23
C GLN A 392 42.85 10.16 7.76
N LYS A 393 42.59 10.13 9.07
CA LYS A 393 41.53 9.30 9.65
C LYS A 393 40.19 10.03 9.48
N THR A 394 39.37 9.59 8.54
CA THR A 394 37.93 9.87 8.57
C THR A 394 37.31 9.31 9.86
N ALA A 395 36.46 10.08 10.52
CA ALA A 395 35.78 9.64 11.72
C ALA A 395 34.47 8.92 11.36
N GLU A 396 34.33 7.67 11.78
CA GLU A 396 33.03 6.99 11.85
C GLU A 396 32.35 7.27 13.20
N PRO A 397 31.01 7.37 13.25
CA PRO A 397 30.29 7.78 14.46
C PRO A 397 30.20 6.63 15.48
N SER A 398 30.67 6.86 16.70
CA SER A 398 30.58 5.87 17.78
C SER A 398 29.16 5.81 18.37
N VAL A 399 28.55 4.63 18.24
CA VAL A 399 27.34 4.29 19.02
C VAL A 399 27.74 4.07 20.48
N ARG A 400 27.08 4.77 21.40
CA ARG A 400 27.22 4.53 22.84
C ARG A 400 26.33 3.36 23.26
N GLU A 401 26.94 2.22 23.53
CA GLU A 401 26.45 1.30 24.56
C GLU A 401 27.47 1.28 25.70
N SER A 402 27.00 1.11 26.94
CA SER A 402 27.78 1.40 28.13
C SER A 402 27.58 0.35 29.23
N GLU A 403 28.50 -0.61 29.29
CA GLU A 403 28.66 -1.50 30.44
C GLU A 403 30.02 -1.28 31.09
N LYS A 404 30.09 -1.43 32.43
CA LYS A 404 31.29 -1.18 33.23
C LYS A 404 31.50 -2.29 34.26
N SER A 405 32.63 -2.98 34.14
CA SER A 405 33.24 -3.89 35.11
C SER A 405 34.76 -3.74 35.01
N GLU A 406 35.56 -3.78 36.06
CA GLU A 406 35.22 -4.00 37.48
C GLU A 406 36.22 -3.34 38.47
N LYS A 407 35.93 -3.54 39.76
CA LYS A 407 36.53 -3.02 41.01
C LYS A 407 38.07 -3.00 41.13
N SER A 408 38.54 -2.20 42.09
CA SER A 408 39.70 -2.53 42.94
C SER A 408 39.53 -2.02 44.38
N GLY A 409 39.50 -2.93 45.37
CA GLY A 409 39.62 -2.63 46.81
C GLY A 409 38.43 -1.93 47.52
N THR A 410 38.23 -2.05 48.84
CA THR A 410 38.73 -3.05 49.82
C THR A 410 37.86 -2.98 51.10
N ASN A 411 37.52 -4.13 51.72
CA ASN A 411 36.96 -4.26 53.09
C ASN A 411 35.60 -3.56 53.42
N ASP A 412 34.78 -3.98 54.39
CA ASP A 412 34.84 -5.10 55.36
C ASP A 412 33.46 -5.82 55.48
N ASN A 413 33.41 -6.90 56.28
CA ASN A 413 32.25 -7.81 56.52
C ASN A 413 31.91 -7.79 58.05
N PRO A 414 30.83 -8.40 58.62
CA PRO A 414 29.62 -9.06 58.08
C PRO A 414 28.31 -8.38 58.63
N THR A 415 27.10 -8.94 58.86
CA THR A 415 26.57 -10.32 58.96
C THR A 415 25.05 -10.45 58.74
N LYS A 416 24.62 -11.63 58.25
CA LYS A 416 23.32 -12.32 58.37
C LYS A 416 22.29 -11.81 59.43
N LYS A 417 21.02 -11.59 59.02
CA LYS A 417 19.85 -12.53 59.24
C LYS A 417 18.48 -11.90 58.88
N THR A 418 17.60 -12.70 58.27
CA THR A 418 16.12 -12.54 58.29
C THR A 418 15.55 -13.06 59.63
N PRO A 419 14.36 -12.61 60.10
CA PRO A 419 13.12 -13.35 59.73
C PRO A 419 11.76 -12.57 59.74
N GLN A 420 10.83 -13.10 58.94
CA GLN A 420 9.38 -13.33 59.18
C GLN A 420 8.36 -12.26 59.67
N LEU A 421 7.10 -12.62 59.40
CA LEU A 421 5.80 -11.95 59.57
C LEU A 421 5.44 -11.51 61.00
N SER A 422 4.62 -10.46 61.13
CA SER A 422 3.30 -10.50 61.81
C SER A 422 2.51 -9.18 61.58
N THR A 423 1.34 -9.24 60.93
CA THR A 423 -0.06 -9.11 61.45
C THR A 423 -0.61 -7.70 61.72
N ASN A 424 -1.82 -7.45 61.17
CA ASN A 424 -2.95 -6.65 61.68
C ASN A 424 -2.75 -5.19 62.15
N GLY A 425 -3.52 -4.27 61.53
CA GLY A 425 -3.85 -2.95 62.08
C GLY A 425 -4.91 -2.25 61.24
N LYS A 426 -6.11 -2.01 61.78
CA LYS A 426 -7.15 -1.20 61.11
C LYS A 426 -6.87 0.30 61.32
N GLY A 427 -7.24 1.14 60.35
CA GLY A 427 -7.24 2.59 60.49
C GLY A 427 -8.07 3.26 59.40
N GLU A 428 -9.23 3.80 59.78
CA GLU A 428 -10.09 4.60 58.90
C GLU A 428 -9.60 6.05 58.90
N ASN A 429 -9.64 6.74 57.75
CA ASN A 429 -10.65 7.79 57.56
C ASN A 429 -10.69 8.41 56.15
N GLU A 430 -11.76 9.16 55.92
CA GLU A 430 -11.99 9.95 54.71
C GLU A 430 -11.05 11.17 54.60
N LYS A 431 -10.83 11.66 53.37
CA LYS A 431 -11.51 12.91 52.94
C LYS A 431 -11.40 13.21 51.44
N LYS A 432 -12.46 13.84 50.93
CA LYS A 432 -12.53 14.47 49.61
C LYS A 432 -11.47 15.57 49.47
N LYS A 433 -10.99 15.79 48.25
CA LYS A 433 -10.90 17.16 47.70
C LYS A 433 -11.11 17.16 46.19
N GLU A 434 -11.79 18.18 45.70
CA GLU A 434 -12.21 18.30 44.30
C GLU A 434 -11.06 18.79 43.42
N ARG A 435 -11.15 18.52 42.11
CA ARG A 435 -10.43 19.29 41.10
C ARG A 435 -11.40 19.65 39.97
N LYS A 436 -11.64 20.95 39.81
CA LYS A 436 -12.45 21.49 38.71
C LYS A 436 -11.74 21.26 37.38
N THR A 437 -12.51 20.86 36.38
CA THR A 437 -12.15 20.93 34.95
C THR A 437 -12.62 22.26 34.38
N GLU A 438 -11.77 22.94 33.61
CA GLU A 438 -12.18 23.73 32.41
C GLU A 438 -10.95 24.34 31.72
N ALA A 439 -10.76 24.04 30.42
CA ALA A 439 -9.97 24.82 29.46
C ALA A 439 -10.03 24.16 28.07
N ALA A 440 -10.76 24.77 27.12
CA ALA A 440 -10.73 24.46 25.69
C ALA A 440 -11.42 25.59 24.90
N PRO A 441 -11.18 25.74 23.58
CA PRO A 441 -9.88 25.67 22.91
C PRO A 441 -9.64 26.91 22.01
N THR A 442 -8.38 27.31 21.81
CA THR A 442 -8.05 28.41 20.90
C THR A 442 -8.18 27.96 19.44
N THR A 443 -8.87 28.76 18.61
CA THR A 443 -9.02 28.52 17.17
C THR A 443 -8.35 29.63 16.35
N GLN A 444 -7.49 29.26 15.41
CA GLN A 444 -7.11 30.10 14.27
C GLN A 444 -6.80 29.25 13.03
N SER A 445 -7.45 29.57 11.92
CA SER A 445 -6.99 29.26 10.57
C SER A 445 -7.46 30.37 9.64
N SER A 446 -6.60 30.84 8.75
CA SER A 446 -6.84 32.00 7.88
C SER A 446 -6.70 31.62 6.40
N ALA A 447 -6.76 32.64 5.53
CA ALA A 447 -6.75 32.59 4.06
C ALA A 447 -8.11 32.38 3.38
N ALA A 448 -8.25 32.98 2.18
CA ALA A 448 -9.51 33.20 1.48
C ALA A 448 -9.30 33.27 -0.05
N ASN A 449 -10.41 33.36 -0.79
CA ASN A 449 -10.50 33.49 -2.25
C ASN A 449 -10.05 32.24 -3.06
N ASN A 450 -10.52 32.03 -4.30
CA ASN A 450 -11.19 32.97 -5.20
C ASN A 450 -12.40 32.37 -5.97
N LYS A 451 -13.24 33.23 -6.57
CA LYS A 451 -14.39 32.86 -7.41
C LYS A 451 -14.04 32.87 -8.91
N THR A 452 -14.66 32.01 -9.71
CA THR A 452 -15.46 32.40 -10.92
C THR A 452 -16.20 31.19 -11.53
N PRO A 453 -17.35 31.37 -12.22
CA PRO A 453 -18.11 30.28 -12.83
C PRO A 453 -18.30 30.36 -14.36
N HIS A 454 -18.53 29.21 -15.00
CA HIS A 454 -19.30 29.07 -16.25
C HIS A 454 -20.54 28.21 -15.95
N THR A 455 -21.80 28.49 -16.31
CA THR A 455 -22.46 29.20 -17.45
C THR A 455 -22.60 28.38 -18.74
N GLY A 456 -23.86 28.13 -19.13
CA GLY A 456 -24.27 27.46 -20.38
C GLY A 456 -24.24 25.92 -20.33
N SER A 457 -25.24 25.20 -20.84
CA SER A 457 -26.61 25.61 -21.22
C SER A 457 -27.56 24.41 -21.10
N ALA A 458 -28.86 24.67 -20.95
CA ALA A 458 -29.89 23.64 -21.05
C ALA A 458 -30.72 23.88 -22.31
N THR A 459 -31.02 22.80 -23.05
CA THR A 459 -32.03 22.80 -24.12
C THR A 459 -33.02 21.68 -23.86
N SER A 460 -34.23 22.07 -23.45
CA SER A 460 -35.39 21.20 -23.44
C SER A 460 -35.92 21.00 -24.87
N SER A 461 -36.48 19.82 -25.13
CA SER A 461 -37.51 19.66 -26.16
C SER A 461 -38.63 18.79 -25.59
N THR A 462 -39.86 19.28 -25.67
CA THR A 462 -41.08 18.58 -25.30
C THR A 462 -41.83 18.13 -26.56
N ASP A 463 -42.91 17.38 -26.34
CA ASP A 463 -43.93 17.01 -27.34
C ASP A 463 -43.47 15.96 -28.38
N LYS A 464 -44.25 14.90 -28.64
CA LYS A 464 -45.73 14.84 -28.67
C LYS A 464 -46.32 13.55 -28.08
N LYS A 465 -47.57 13.68 -27.61
CA LYS A 465 -48.49 12.57 -27.32
C LYS A 465 -48.88 11.79 -28.58
N LYS A 466 -49.14 10.49 -28.47
CA LYS A 466 -50.37 9.85 -28.99
C LYS A 466 -50.62 8.45 -28.40
N ASN A 467 -51.88 8.01 -28.49
CA ASN A 467 -52.41 6.83 -27.79
C ASN A 467 -52.38 5.56 -28.65
N ALA A 468 -52.13 4.40 -28.03
CA ALA A 468 -52.72 3.10 -28.36
C ALA A 468 -52.61 2.20 -27.10
N ALA A 469 -53.70 1.91 -26.39
CA ALA A 469 -54.70 0.87 -26.71
C ALA A 469 -54.16 -0.56 -26.53
N ALA A 470 -54.44 -1.15 -25.36
CA ALA A 470 -54.21 -2.57 -25.09
C ALA A 470 -55.40 -3.41 -25.56
N PRO A 471 -55.18 -4.70 -25.86
CA PRO A 471 -56.21 -5.72 -25.68
C PRO A 471 -55.79 -6.77 -24.64
N SER A 472 -56.71 -7.11 -23.74
CA SER A 472 -56.58 -8.30 -22.90
C SER A 472 -57.00 -9.56 -23.67
N LYS A 473 -56.44 -10.73 -23.33
CA LYS A 473 -57.16 -12.02 -23.49
C LYS A 473 -56.54 -13.16 -22.68
N LYS A 474 -57.38 -13.69 -21.78
CA LYS A 474 -57.59 -15.11 -21.44
C LYS A 474 -56.38 -16.04 -21.27
N THR A 475 -56.18 -16.46 -20.03
CA THR A 475 -55.76 -17.82 -19.69
C THR A 475 -56.75 -18.87 -20.23
N PRO A 476 -56.28 -20.11 -20.44
CA PRO A 476 -57.05 -21.30 -20.12
C PRO A 476 -56.44 -22.07 -18.95
N LYS A 477 -57.28 -22.72 -18.13
CA LYS A 477 -56.85 -23.78 -17.21
C LYS A 477 -56.66 -25.08 -18.00
N GLY A 478 -55.60 -25.82 -17.73
CA GLY A 478 -55.45 -27.23 -18.09
C GLY A 478 -55.09 -28.03 -16.85
N SER A 479 -55.66 -29.23 -16.69
CA SER A 479 -55.40 -30.13 -15.56
C SER A 479 -55.45 -31.58 -16.02
N LYS A 480 -54.79 -32.46 -15.23
CA LYS A 480 -54.38 -33.84 -15.60
C LYS A 480 -53.24 -33.85 -16.63
N SER A 481 -52.36 -34.84 -16.64
CA SER A 481 -52.18 -35.96 -15.69
C SER A 481 -51.22 -35.59 -14.57
#